data_AF-A0A655NZ13-F1
#
_entry.id   AF-A0A655NZ13-F1
#
_cell.length_a   1.000
_cell.length_b   1.000
_cell.length_c   1.000
_cell.angle_alpha   90.00
_cell.angle_beta   90.00
_cell.angle_gamma   90.00
#
_symmetry.space_group_name_H-M   'P 1'
#
loop_
_entity.id
_entity.type
_entity.pdbx_description
1 polymer ?
#
loop_
_entity_poly.entity_id
_entity_poly.type
_entity_poly.pdbx_seq_one_letter_code
_entity_poly.pdbx_strand_id
1 'polypeptide(L)' 'MDGLVSDCNQGFGTYLHGIFDRPETALRICQWAGAKEIEAYDHRAAQERAIDRIADAIEQHLDLTLLWPDL' A
#
# COMPACT_ATOMS: atom_id res chain seq x y z
N MET A 1 -23.08 -1.62 -8.72
CA MET A 1 -22.78 -3.07 -8.70
C MET A 1 -21.28 -3.11 -8.77
N ASP A 2 -20.62 -3.24 -7.62
CA ASP A 2 -19.23 -2.78 -7.49
C ASP A 2 -18.22 -3.92 -7.70
N GLY A 3 -18.71 -5.03 -8.24
CA GLY A 3 -17.91 -6.07 -8.86
C GLY A 3 -18.76 -7.10 -9.60
N LEU A 4 -18.11 -7.87 -10.46
CA LEU A 4 -18.67 -8.97 -11.23
C LEU A 4 -17.67 -10.13 -11.19
N VAL A 5 -18.14 -11.36 -11.07
CA VAL A 5 -17.35 -12.57 -11.27
C VAL A 5 -17.90 -13.31 -12.48
N SER A 6 -17.03 -13.82 -13.35
CA SER A 6 -17.41 -14.63 -14.51
C SER A 6 -18.09 -15.94 -14.10
N ASP A 7 -18.98 -16.49 -14.92
CA ASP A 7 -19.65 -17.78 -14.66
C ASP A 7 -18.68 -18.95 -14.49
N CYS A 8 -17.49 -18.88 -15.11
CA CYS A 8 -16.43 -19.88 -14.95
C CYS A 8 -15.53 -19.66 -13.71
N ASN A 9 -15.81 -18.64 -12.90
CA ASN A 9 -15.01 -18.24 -11.74
C ASN A 9 -13.51 -18.04 -12.05
N GLN A 10 -13.18 -17.66 -13.30
CA GLN A 10 -11.80 -17.42 -13.75
C GLN A 10 -11.46 -15.92 -13.85
N GLY A 11 -12.46 -15.04 -13.78
CA GLY A 11 -12.27 -13.60 -13.82
C GLY A 11 -13.17 -12.89 -12.83
N PHE A 12 -12.64 -11.87 -12.16
CA PHE A 12 -13.45 -10.88 -11.43
C PHE A 12 -13.08 -9.48 -11.89
N GLY A 13 -14.07 -8.60 -11.96
CA GLY A 13 -13.91 -7.18 -12.22
C GLY A 13 -14.49 -6.41 -11.04
N THR A 14 -13.83 -5.35 -10.62
CA THR A 14 -14.28 -4.46 -9.54
C THR A 14 -13.59 -3.12 -9.68
N TYR A 15 -14.08 -2.12 -8.95
CA TYR A 15 -13.41 -0.84 -8.89
C TYR A 15 -12.07 -0.99 -8.17
N LEU A 16 -10.98 -0.55 -8.82
CA LEU A 16 -9.62 -0.82 -8.35
C LEU A 16 -9.27 -0.06 -7.06
N HIS A 17 -9.84 1.11 -6.84
CA HIS A 17 -9.37 2.04 -5.82
C HIS A 17 -9.51 1.44 -4.41
N GLY A 18 -8.37 1.24 -3.75
CA GLY A 18 -8.29 0.81 -2.35
C GLY A 18 -8.46 -0.69 -2.10
N ILE A 19 -8.73 -1.49 -3.13
CA ILE A 19 -8.96 -2.94 -2.94
C ILE A 19 -7.71 -3.69 -2.46
N PHE A 20 -6.53 -3.16 -2.76
CA PHE A 20 -5.23 -3.72 -2.35
C PHE A 20 -4.60 -3.03 -1.14
N ASP A 21 -5.23 -1.96 -0.61
CA ASP A 21 -4.66 -1.20 0.51
C ASP A 21 -4.78 -1.94 1.85
N ARG A 22 -5.66 -2.95 1.91
CA ARG A 22 -5.79 -3.85 3.04
C ARG A 22 -5.07 -5.17 2.74
N PRO A 23 -4.02 -5.53 3.50
CA PRO A 23 -3.27 -6.76 3.30
C PRO A 23 -4.18 -8.00 3.27
N GLU A 24 -5.21 -8.04 4.12
CA GLU A 24 -6.19 -9.12 4.13
C GLU A 24 -6.98 -9.24 2.82
N THR A 25 -7.39 -8.14 2.19
CA THR A 25 -8.16 -8.19 0.93
C THR A 25 -7.26 -8.62 -0.22
N ALA A 26 -6.04 -8.06 -0.30
CA ALA A 26 -5.04 -8.48 -1.29
C ALA A 26 -4.73 -9.97 -1.18
N LEU A 27 -4.51 -10.48 0.04
CA LEU A 27 -4.25 -11.89 0.29
C LEU A 27 -5.42 -12.78 -0.18
N ARG A 28 -6.66 -12.38 0.09
CA ARG A 28 -7.85 -13.14 -0.35
C ARG A 28 -7.99 -13.19 -1.87
N ILE A 29 -7.72 -12.08 -2.56
CA ILE A 29 -7.74 -12.03 -4.03
C ILE A 29 -6.67 -12.94 -4.60
N CYS A 30 -5.46 -12.90 -4.06
CA CYS A 30 -4.38 -13.73 -4.56
C CYS A 30 -4.57 -15.23 -4.23
N GLN A 31 -5.15 -15.56 -3.07
CA GLN A 31 -5.58 -16.93 -2.74
C GLN A 31 -6.65 -17.43 -3.71
N TRP A 32 -7.65 -16.60 -4.03
CA TRP A 32 -8.67 -16.91 -5.04
C TRP A 32 -8.03 -17.15 -6.42
N ALA A 33 -6.99 -16.38 -6.77
CA ALA A 33 -6.22 -16.56 -8.00
C ALA A 33 -5.27 -17.81 -7.98
N GLY A 34 -5.26 -18.59 -6.90
CA GLY A 34 -4.54 -19.86 -6.81
C GLY A 34 -3.15 -19.81 -6.18
N ALA A 35 -2.74 -18.68 -5.61
CA ALA A 35 -1.48 -18.58 -4.89
C ALA A 35 -1.60 -19.23 -3.49
N LYS A 36 -0.63 -20.09 -3.15
CA LYS A 36 -0.67 -20.95 -1.95
C LYS A 36 0.09 -20.39 -0.75
N GLU A 37 1.23 -19.76 -1.01
CA GLU A 37 2.09 -19.17 0.02
C GLU A 37 2.37 -17.73 -0.37
N ILE A 38 1.63 -16.82 0.28
CA ILE A 38 1.79 -15.38 0.06
C ILE A 38 2.08 -14.77 1.41
N GLU A 39 3.23 -14.13 1.49
CA GLU A 39 3.56 -13.29 2.63
C GLU A 39 2.71 -12.02 2.57
N ALA A 40 2.05 -11.69 3.67
CA ALA A 40 1.29 -10.46 3.77
C ALA A 40 2.28 -9.28 3.72
N TYR A 41 2.19 -8.48 2.66
CA TYR A 41 2.98 -7.27 2.54
C TYR A 41 2.17 -6.07 3.04
N ASP A 42 2.65 -5.44 4.11
CA ASP A 42 2.05 -4.23 4.64
C ASP A 42 2.57 -2.99 3.90
N HIS A 43 1.85 -2.65 2.83
CA HIS A 43 2.12 -1.45 2.02
C HIS A 43 2.09 -0.16 2.86
N ARG A 44 1.21 -0.08 3.88
CA ARG A 44 1.09 1.12 4.72
C ARG A 44 2.30 1.26 5.63
N ALA A 45 2.69 0.20 6.32
CA ALA A 45 3.88 0.24 7.16
C ALA A 45 5.16 0.50 6.34
N ALA A 46 5.23 0.01 5.10
CA ALA A 46 6.33 0.33 4.19
C ALA A 46 6.36 1.82 3.81
N GLN A 47 5.19 2.41 3.56
CA GLN A 47 5.05 3.83 3.27
C GLN A 47 5.44 4.70 4.49
N GLU A 48 4.97 4.36 5.69
CA GLU A 48 5.31 5.07 6.92
C GLU A 48 6.83 5.06 7.17
N ARG A 49 7.48 3.89 7.08
CA ARG A 49 8.94 3.79 7.19
C ARG A 49 9.68 4.65 6.16
N ALA A 50 9.13 4.77 4.95
CA ALA A 50 9.73 5.61 3.92
C ALA A 50 9.59 7.11 4.24
N ILE A 51 8.45 7.52 4.80
CA ILE A 51 8.22 8.89 5.26
C ILE A 51 9.17 9.22 6.42
N ASP A 52 9.25 8.36 7.43
CA ASP A 52 10.15 8.54 8.57
C ASP A 52 11.60 8.69 8.12
N ARG A 53 12.05 7.81 7.21
CA ARG A 53 13.40 7.89 6.64
C ARG A 53 13.66 9.22 5.91
N ILE A 54 12.66 9.78 5.23
CA ILE A 54 12.80 11.08 4.56
C ILE A 54 12.88 12.20 5.61
N ALA A 55 12.03 12.14 6.63
CA ALA A 55 12.06 13.10 7.74
C ALA A 55 13.42 13.09 8.44
N ASP A 56 13.94 11.91 8.79
CA ASP A 56 15.27 11.74 9.39
C ASP A 56 16.37 12.33 8.50
N ALA A 57 16.31 12.09 7.19
CA ALA A 57 17.31 12.61 6.25
C ALA A 57 17.24 14.14 6.14
N ILE A 58 16.04 14.72 6.19
CA ILE A 58 15.84 16.18 6.21
C ILE A 58 16.43 16.74 7.50
N GLU A 59 16.11 16.19 8.66
CA GLU A 59 16.63 16.68 9.95
C GLU A 59 18.16 16.59 10.05
N GLN A 60 18.76 15.55 9.47
CA GLN A 60 20.21 15.32 9.54
C GLN A 60 21.02 16.19 8.56
N HIS A 61 20.44 16.54 7.41
CA HIS A 61 21.20 17.13 6.30
C HIS A 61 20.71 18.49 5.84
N LEU A 62 19.51 18.91 6.24
CA LEU A 62 18.94 20.19 5.88
C LEU A 62 18.90 21.11 7.10
N ASP A 63 19.56 22.27 6.99
CA ASP A 63 19.41 23.33 7.97
C ASP A 63 18.05 24.01 7.80
N LEU A 64 17.08 23.55 8.58
CA LEU A 64 15.71 24.06 8.55
C LEU A 64 15.62 25.53 8.97
N THR A 65 16.59 26.04 9.75
CA THR A 65 16.59 27.45 10.18
C THR A 65 16.86 28.42 9.02
N LEU A 66 17.53 27.96 7.95
CA LEU A 66 17.72 28.75 6.73
C LEU A 66 16.45 28.86 5.89
N LEU A 67 15.55 27.87 5.98
CA LEU A 67 14.29 27.83 5.23
C LEU A 67 13.14 28.49 6.00
N TRP A 68 13.13 28.34 7.32
CA TRP A 68 12.14 28.91 8.23
C TRP A 68 12.86 29.62 9.40
N PRO A 69 13.38 30.83 9.19
CA PRO A 69 14.13 31.57 10.22
C PRO A 69 13.28 32.01 11.43
N ASP A 70 11.96 31.99 11.30
CA ASP A 70 11.00 32.42 12.34
C ASP A 70 10.31 31.24 13.06
N LEU A 71 10.74 29.99 12.81
CA LEU A 71 10.25 28.78 13.51
C LEU A 71 11.12 28.48 14.73
#